data_AF-A0A4Y2KLV8-F1
#
_entry.id   AF-A0A4Y2KLV8-F1
#
_cell.length_a   1.000
_cell.length_b   1.000
_cell.length_c   1.000
_cell.angle_alpha   90.00
_cell.angle_beta   90.00
_cell.angle_gamma   90.00
#
_symmetry.space_group_name_H-M   'P 1'
#
loop_
_entity.id
_entity.type
_entity.pdbx_description
1 polymer ?
#
loop_
_entity_poly.entity_id
_entity_poly.type
_entity_poly.pdbx_seq_one_letter_code
_entity_poly.pdbx_strand_id
1 'polypeptide(L)'
;MSDHLLHLDTILSKLEELQFTVNLQKCSFARPEIKYLGHIVGSGKHQTDPDKIRAIAIMPAPTTKKQLRSVLGLCNYYRDYIPHYAEIALPLTELTKKKVPENLPWSEVHETAFNTLKEALVKASALHAPDMSQPFIIHTDASQFGIAACLSQKILGSLRPIAYVSQKLSKSQQAWSTIEREAYAIVWSLKKFETLVFGSEIELYTDHNPLSYLTKCAPQSARLQRWVFALQKYHITVRHCPGVKMPHADALSRLFPDE
;
A
#
# COMPACT_ATOMS: atom_id res chain seq x y z
N MET A 1 27.74 -8.05 -11.27
CA MET A 1 28.89 -7.70 -10.39
C MET A 1 29.74 -6.59 -11.02
N SER A 2 30.06 -6.66 -12.32
CA SER A 2 30.72 -5.58 -13.06
C SER A 2 30.06 -4.21 -12.85
N ASP A 3 28.75 -4.13 -13.09
CA ASP A 3 28.02 -2.85 -13.08
C ASP A 3 27.95 -2.26 -11.65
N HIS A 4 27.87 -3.14 -10.64
CA HIS A 4 27.88 -2.72 -9.25
C HIS A 4 29.21 -2.07 -8.85
N LEU A 5 30.33 -2.64 -9.29
CA LEU A 5 31.66 -2.07 -9.02
C LEU A 5 31.83 -0.73 -9.72
N LEU A 6 31.33 -0.58 -10.95
CA LEU A 6 31.32 0.71 -11.66
C LEU A 6 30.52 1.78 -10.93
N HIS A 7 29.32 1.45 -10.43
CA HIS A 7 28.51 2.38 -9.65
C HIS A 7 29.19 2.77 -8.33
N LEU A 8 29.84 1.79 -7.67
CA LEU A 8 30.55 2.03 -6.42
C LEU A 8 31.74 2.95 -6.62
N ASP A 9 32.54 2.72 -7.66
CA ASP A 9 33.66 3.58 -8.05
C ASP A 9 33.20 5.01 -8.34
N THR A 10 32.11 5.16 -9.11
CA THR A 10 31.49 6.45 -9.42
C THR A 10 31.06 7.21 -8.15
N ILE A 11 30.36 6.53 -7.23
CA ILE A 11 29.86 7.15 -6.01
C ILE A 11 31.01 7.51 -5.07
N LEU A 12 31.97 6.61 -4.86
CA LEU A 12 33.10 6.85 -3.96
C LEU A 12 34.00 7.97 -4.48
N SER A 13 34.29 8.00 -5.78
CA SER A 13 35.04 9.10 -6.41
C SER A 13 34.34 10.44 -6.21
N LYS A 14 32.99 10.48 -6.32
CA LYS A 14 32.23 11.71 -6.09
C LYS A 14 32.24 12.15 -4.64
N LEU A 15 32.19 11.21 -3.69
CA LEU A 15 32.29 11.53 -2.26
C LEU A 15 33.67 12.10 -1.93
N GLU A 16 34.73 11.55 -2.50
CA GLU A 16 36.10 12.05 -2.35
C GLU A 16 36.24 13.48 -2.91
N GLU A 17 35.77 13.73 -4.13
CA GLU A 17 35.76 15.06 -4.76
C GLU A 17 35.07 16.10 -3.88
N LEU A 18 33.95 15.72 -3.26
CA LEU A 18 33.16 16.57 -2.39
C LEU A 18 33.64 16.58 -0.92
N GLN A 19 34.75 15.91 -0.61
CA GLN A 19 35.33 15.78 0.74
C GLN A 19 34.37 15.19 1.79
N PHE A 20 33.43 14.35 1.36
CA PHE A 20 32.60 13.55 2.28
C PHE A 20 33.36 12.32 2.75
N THR A 21 33.19 11.97 4.03
CA THR A 21 33.76 10.75 4.61
C THR A 21 32.65 9.76 4.93
N VAL A 22 32.98 8.46 4.83
CA VAL A 22 32.03 7.37 5.07
C VAL A 22 32.50 6.55 6.27
N ASN A 23 31.58 6.24 7.19
CA ASN A 23 31.88 5.34 8.30
C ASN A 23 31.84 3.88 7.84
N LEU A 24 33.02 3.32 7.56
CA LEU A 24 33.18 1.95 7.07
C LEU A 24 32.51 0.88 7.96
N GLN A 25 32.43 1.07 9.27
CA GLN A 25 31.78 0.11 10.17
C GLN A 25 30.27 0.00 9.95
N LYS A 26 29.64 1.04 9.38
CA LYS A 26 28.21 1.07 9.04
C LYS A 26 27.95 0.71 7.58
N CYS A 27 28.99 0.46 6.79
CA CYS A 27 28.85 0.10 5.39
C CYS A 27 28.61 -1.39 5.20
N SER A 28 27.87 -1.72 4.14
CA SER A 28 27.71 -3.09 3.66
C SER A 28 27.78 -3.04 2.14
N PHE A 29 28.75 -3.75 1.55
CA PHE A 29 29.03 -3.72 0.12
C PHE A 29 28.65 -5.04 -0.54
N ALA A 30 28.18 -4.98 -1.79
CA ALA A 30 27.90 -6.13 -2.65
C ALA A 30 27.10 -7.26 -1.96
N ARG A 31 26.11 -6.90 -1.12
CA ARG A 31 25.24 -7.87 -0.46
C ARG A 31 24.03 -8.20 -1.34
N PRO A 32 23.54 -9.45 -1.34
CA PRO A 32 22.30 -9.79 -2.05
C PRO A 32 21.08 -9.09 -1.44
N GLU A 33 21.12 -8.83 -0.12
CA GLU A 33 20.09 -8.12 0.64
C GLU A 33 20.73 -7.15 1.63
N ILE A 34 20.07 -6.00 1.86
CA ILE A 34 20.54 -4.97 2.79
C ILE A 34 19.37 -4.39 3.59
N LYS A 35 19.66 -4.01 4.84
CA LYS A 35 18.74 -3.24 5.68
C LYS A 35 18.80 -1.77 5.28
N TYR A 36 17.69 -1.22 4.81
CA TYR A 36 17.60 0.16 4.36
C TYR A 36 16.28 0.78 4.83
N LEU A 37 16.36 1.91 5.53
CA LEU A 37 15.21 2.65 6.06
C LEU A 37 14.16 1.75 6.73
N GLY A 38 14.54 0.87 7.66
CA GLY A 38 13.57 0.01 8.36
C GLY A 38 12.89 -1.06 7.49
N HIS A 39 13.46 -1.36 6.32
CA HIS A 39 13.10 -2.46 5.43
C HIS A 39 14.33 -3.32 5.13
N ILE A 40 14.10 -4.54 4.62
CA ILE A 40 15.14 -5.34 3.97
C ILE A 40 14.85 -5.31 2.47
N VAL A 41 15.84 -4.94 1.66
CA VAL A 41 15.72 -4.80 0.21
C VAL A 41 16.80 -5.63 -0.46
N GLY A 42 16.44 -6.36 -1.52
CA GLY A 42 17.37 -7.18 -2.28
C GLY A 42 16.70 -8.38 -2.91
N SER A 43 17.44 -9.14 -3.71
CA SER A 43 16.94 -10.37 -4.35
C SER A 43 15.59 -10.20 -5.10
N GLY A 44 15.33 -9.01 -5.67
CA GLY A 44 14.07 -8.68 -6.36
C GLY A 44 12.86 -8.48 -5.42
N LYS A 45 13.08 -8.27 -4.12
CA LYS A 45 12.02 -8.11 -3.13
C LYS A 45 12.32 -6.97 -2.16
N HIS A 46 11.28 -6.52 -1.48
CA HIS A 46 11.40 -5.70 -0.28
C HIS A 46 10.46 -6.21 0.80
N GLN A 47 10.92 -6.19 2.05
CA GLN A 47 10.20 -6.72 3.19
C GLN A 47 10.34 -5.82 4.41
N THR A 48 9.45 -5.99 5.37
CA THR A 48 9.51 -5.31 6.65
C THR A 48 10.73 -5.76 7.45
N ASP A 49 11.27 -4.88 8.29
CA ASP A 49 12.38 -5.22 9.19
C ASP A 49 11.90 -6.17 10.30
N PRO A 50 12.41 -7.43 10.36
CA PRO A 50 11.95 -8.42 11.33
C PRO A 50 12.10 -7.96 12.79
N ASP A 51 13.10 -7.12 13.08
CA ASP A 51 13.28 -6.55 14.42
C ASP A 51 12.10 -5.65 14.82
N LYS A 52 11.63 -4.83 13.87
CA LYS A 52 10.50 -3.93 14.07
C LYS A 52 9.20 -4.70 14.15
N ILE A 53 9.02 -5.71 13.31
CA ILE A 53 7.84 -6.57 13.34
C ILE A 53 7.74 -7.36 14.64
N ARG A 54 8.85 -7.94 15.13
CA ARG A 54 8.86 -8.62 16.45
C ARG A 54 8.42 -7.70 17.57
N ALA A 55 8.92 -6.46 17.58
CA ALA A 55 8.52 -5.47 18.59
C ALA A 55 7.02 -5.14 18.52
N ILE A 56 6.42 -5.12 17.34
CA ILE A 56 4.97 -4.92 17.14
C ILE A 56 4.18 -6.15 17.61
N ALA A 57 4.66 -7.36 17.31
CA ALA A 57 3.98 -8.62 17.65
C ALA A 57 3.78 -8.80 19.17
N ILE A 58 4.77 -8.43 19.97
CA ILE A 58 4.70 -8.53 21.45
C ILE A 58 4.14 -7.27 22.13
N MET A 59 3.75 -6.25 21.35
CA MET A 59 3.28 -4.98 21.90
C MET A 59 1.94 -5.16 22.63
N PRO A 60 1.80 -4.62 23.86
CA PRO A 60 0.53 -4.64 24.58
C PRO A 60 -0.48 -3.65 23.96
N ALA A 61 -1.76 -3.85 24.25
CA ALA A 61 -2.81 -2.92 23.85
C ALA A 61 -2.55 -1.51 24.46
N PRO A 62 -2.66 -0.43 23.66
CA PRO A 62 -2.46 0.92 24.17
C PRO A 62 -3.61 1.31 25.11
N THR A 63 -3.28 1.93 26.25
CA THR A 63 -4.28 2.37 27.25
C THR A 63 -4.62 3.86 27.09
N THR A 64 -3.78 4.62 26.40
CA THR A 64 -3.95 6.07 26.18
C THR A 64 -3.99 6.41 24.69
N LYS A 65 -4.65 7.52 24.33
CA LYS A 65 -4.64 8.01 22.94
C LYS A 65 -3.24 8.31 22.40
N LYS A 66 -2.33 8.79 23.25
CA LYS A 66 -0.95 9.08 22.84
C LYS A 66 -0.24 7.81 22.40
N GLN A 67 -0.34 6.75 23.19
CA GLN A 67 0.19 5.43 22.83
C GLN A 67 -0.48 4.93 21.55
N LEU A 68 -1.81 4.95 21.48
CA LEU A 68 -2.53 4.48 20.30
C LEU A 68 -2.12 5.21 19.01
N ARG A 69 -1.94 6.54 19.06
CA ARG A 69 -1.44 7.32 17.91
C ARG A 69 -0.02 6.91 17.51
N SER A 70 0.85 6.67 18.49
CA SER A 70 2.22 6.20 18.22
C SER A 70 2.21 4.83 17.53
N VAL A 71 1.37 3.91 18.02
CA VAL A 71 1.23 2.56 17.46
C VAL A 71 0.67 2.62 16.05
N LEU A 72 -0.43 3.37 15.83
CA LEU A 72 -1.00 3.56 14.51
C LEU A 72 -0.02 4.25 13.54
N GLY A 73 0.84 5.15 14.03
CA GLY A 73 1.90 5.76 13.23
C GLY A 73 2.90 4.72 12.72
N LEU A 74 3.32 3.80 13.59
CA LEU A 74 4.23 2.71 13.24
C LEU A 74 3.57 1.70 12.28
N CYS A 75 2.33 1.30 12.54
CA CYS A 75 1.61 0.42 11.62
C CYS A 75 1.36 1.10 10.25
N ASN A 76 1.09 2.42 10.25
CA ASN A 76 0.95 3.19 9.02
C ASN A 76 2.26 3.29 8.23
N TYR A 77 3.43 3.17 8.87
CA TYR A 77 4.71 3.11 8.17
C TYR A 77 4.84 1.85 7.31
N TYR A 78 4.29 0.73 7.79
CA TYR A 78 4.30 -0.57 7.11
C TYR A 78 2.98 -0.90 6.40
N ARG A 79 2.12 0.10 6.20
CA ARG A 79 0.80 -0.07 5.58
C ARG A 79 0.84 -0.70 4.18
N ASP A 80 1.94 -0.50 3.44
CA ASP A 80 2.07 -0.96 2.07
C ASP A 80 2.13 -2.49 1.97
N TYR A 81 2.36 -3.16 3.11
CA TYR A 81 2.38 -4.61 3.26
C TYR A 81 1.05 -5.20 3.76
N ILE A 82 0.08 -4.34 4.09
CA ILE A 82 -1.18 -4.75 4.71
C ILE A 82 -2.34 -4.45 3.76
N PRO A 83 -2.96 -5.49 3.16
CA PRO A 83 -4.19 -5.32 2.42
C PRO A 83 -5.28 -4.73 3.31
N HIS A 84 -6.07 -3.79 2.77
CA HIS A 84 -7.20 -3.16 3.46
C HIS A 84 -6.86 -2.52 4.83
N TYR A 85 -5.61 -2.06 5.03
CA TYR A 85 -5.15 -1.44 6.28
C TYR A 85 -6.13 -0.41 6.88
N ALA A 86 -6.72 0.45 6.04
CA ALA A 86 -7.60 1.53 6.49
C ALA A 86 -8.90 1.02 7.10
N GLU A 87 -9.40 -0.14 6.68
CA GLU A 87 -10.59 -0.77 7.23
C GLU A 87 -10.26 -1.49 8.53
N ILE A 88 -9.15 -2.24 8.57
CA ILE A 88 -8.66 -2.91 9.79
C ILE A 88 -8.39 -1.88 10.90
N ALA A 89 -7.72 -0.78 10.55
CA ALA A 89 -7.38 0.29 11.50
C ALA A 89 -8.58 1.21 11.84
N LEU A 90 -9.74 1.04 11.19
CA LEU A 90 -10.89 1.93 11.37
C LEU A 90 -11.35 2.04 12.84
N PRO A 91 -11.61 0.94 13.57
CA PRO A 91 -12.06 1.02 14.97
C PRO A 91 -11.02 1.72 15.86
N LEU A 92 -9.74 1.47 15.61
CA LEU A 92 -8.62 2.06 16.35
C LEU A 92 -8.48 3.56 16.06
N THR A 93 -8.61 3.99 14.80
CA THR A 93 -8.52 5.41 14.46
C THR A 93 -9.68 6.22 15.03
N GLU A 94 -10.88 5.63 15.15
CA GLU A 94 -12.05 6.25 15.78
C GLU A 94 -11.79 6.62 17.25
N LEU A 95 -11.06 5.77 17.99
CA LEU A 95 -10.63 6.03 19.36
C LEU A 95 -9.69 7.24 19.51
N THR A 96 -9.03 7.68 18.43
CA THR A 96 -8.10 8.83 18.48
C THR A 96 -8.78 10.19 18.34
N LYS A 97 -10.10 10.22 18.10
CA LYS A 97 -10.89 11.44 17.89
C LYS A 97 -10.96 12.30 19.15
N LYS A 98 -11.10 13.62 18.95
CA LYS A 98 -11.18 14.60 20.06
C LYS A 98 -12.30 14.32 21.05
N LYS A 99 -13.44 13.77 20.60
CA LYS A 99 -14.62 13.50 21.43
C LYS A 99 -14.52 12.24 22.29
N VAL A 100 -13.53 11.38 22.05
CA VAL A 100 -13.30 10.17 22.85
C VAL A 100 -12.53 10.56 24.12
N PRO A 101 -12.76 9.95 25.29
CA PRO A 101 -11.95 10.21 26.50
C PRO A 101 -10.48 9.78 26.33
N GLU A 102 -9.56 10.36 27.11
CA GLU A 102 -8.13 10.00 27.07
C GLU A 102 -7.85 8.57 27.54
N ASN A 103 -8.61 8.10 28.53
CA ASN A 103 -8.72 6.69 28.84
C ASN A 103 -9.55 6.03 27.75
N LEU A 104 -8.95 5.09 27.02
CA LEU A 104 -9.58 4.51 25.85
C LEU A 104 -10.72 3.56 26.26
N PRO A 105 -11.94 3.73 25.72
CA PRO A 105 -13.00 2.74 25.88
C PRO A 105 -12.68 1.52 25.00
N TRP A 106 -11.73 0.72 25.46
CA TRP A 106 -11.27 -0.47 24.79
C TRP A 106 -12.31 -1.58 24.92
N SER A 107 -12.67 -2.18 23.80
CA SER A 107 -13.70 -3.22 23.72
C SER A 107 -13.20 -4.33 22.79
N GLU A 108 -13.94 -5.42 22.72
CA GLU A 108 -13.60 -6.58 21.88
C GLU A 108 -13.37 -6.18 20.41
N VAL A 109 -14.16 -5.26 19.84
CA VAL A 109 -13.97 -4.78 18.46
C VAL A 109 -12.59 -4.12 18.28
N HIS A 110 -12.10 -3.40 19.29
CA HIS A 110 -10.79 -2.76 19.25
C HIS A 110 -9.66 -3.78 19.45
N GLU A 111 -9.85 -4.74 20.34
CA GLU A 111 -8.90 -5.84 20.57
C GLU A 111 -8.73 -6.68 19.30
N THR A 112 -9.83 -7.08 18.66
CA THR A 112 -9.82 -7.81 17.40
C THR A 112 -9.11 -7.01 16.31
N ALA A 113 -9.47 -5.73 16.13
CA ALA A 113 -8.81 -4.87 15.14
C ALA A 113 -7.30 -4.73 15.38
N PHE A 114 -6.88 -4.62 16.65
CA PHE A 114 -5.48 -4.52 17.03
C PHE A 114 -4.71 -5.82 16.76
N ASN A 115 -5.29 -6.96 17.11
CA ASN A 115 -4.68 -8.27 16.88
C ASN A 115 -4.62 -8.61 15.39
N THR A 116 -5.70 -8.36 14.62
CA THR A 116 -5.68 -8.50 13.16
C THR A 116 -4.57 -7.66 12.53
N LEU A 117 -4.36 -6.42 13.00
CA LEU A 117 -3.32 -5.55 12.49
C LEU A 117 -1.91 -6.08 12.79
N LYS A 118 -1.68 -6.55 14.02
CA LYS A 118 -0.42 -7.17 14.43
C LYS A 118 -0.13 -8.42 13.61
N GLU A 119 -1.13 -9.29 13.47
CA GLU A 119 -1.02 -10.51 12.68
C GLU A 119 -0.71 -10.20 11.21
N ALA A 120 -1.41 -9.24 10.61
CA ALA A 120 -1.17 -8.85 9.22
C ALA A 120 0.27 -8.37 9.00
N LEU A 121 0.86 -7.67 9.97
CA LEU A 121 2.25 -7.23 9.94
C LEU A 121 3.28 -8.35 10.14
N VAL A 122 2.94 -9.35 10.95
CA VAL A 122 3.77 -10.55 11.17
C VAL A 122 3.73 -11.45 9.95
N LYS A 123 2.55 -11.61 9.36
CA LYS A 123 2.27 -12.44 8.18
C LYS A 123 2.63 -11.76 6.87
N ALA A 124 2.88 -10.45 6.89
CA ALA A 124 3.24 -9.65 5.73
C ALA A 124 4.39 -10.32 4.96
N SER A 125 4.07 -10.87 3.79
CA SER A 125 5.05 -11.44 2.90
C SER A 125 5.94 -10.35 2.30
N ALA A 126 7.16 -10.72 1.92
CA ALA A 126 7.99 -9.87 1.08
C ALA A 126 7.21 -9.47 -0.20
N LEU A 127 7.17 -8.16 -0.45
CA LEU A 127 6.62 -7.60 -1.67
C LEU A 127 7.69 -7.64 -2.77
N HIS A 128 7.25 -7.64 -4.01
CA HIS A 128 8.16 -7.67 -5.15
C HIS A 128 8.69 -6.27 -5.45
N ALA A 129 9.99 -6.17 -5.75
CA ALA A 129 10.56 -4.92 -6.22
C ALA A 129 10.01 -4.61 -7.63
N PRO A 130 9.58 -3.38 -7.92
CA PRO A 130 8.99 -3.04 -9.21
C PRO A 130 10.03 -3.19 -10.33
N ASP A 131 9.66 -3.87 -11.41
CA ASP A 131 10.42 -3.88 -12.66
C ASP A 131 9.84 -2.83 -13.62
N MET A 132 10.54 -1.72 -13.78
CA MET A 132 10.08 -0.59 -14.61
C MET A 132 9.96 -0.92 -16.11
N SER A 133 10.44 -2.09 -16.55
CA SER A 133 10.30 -2.56 -17.94
C SER A 133 9.00 -3.32 -18.21
N GLN A 134 8.25 -3.69 -17.16
CA GLN A 134 7.05 -4.51 -17.26
C GLN A 134 5.78 -3.69 -16.98
N PRO A 135 4.65 -4.02 -17.63
CA PRO A 135 3.38 -3.35 -17.37
C PRO A 135 2.92 -3.58 -15.93
N PHE A 136 2.31 -2.56 -15.34
CA PHE A 136 1.73 -2.64 -14.00
C PHE A 136 0.28 -3.10 -14.05
N ILE A 137 -0.13 -3.81 -13.01
CA ILE A 137 -1.50 -4.28 -12.84
C ILE A 137 -2.04 -3.71 -11.52
N ILE A 138 -3.11 -2.91 -11.63
CA ILE A 138 -3.78 -2.31 -10.48
C ILE A 138 -5.14 -2.98 -10.31
N HIS A 139 -5.37 -3.57 -9.14
CA HIS A 139 -6.70 -3.99 -8.70
C HIS A 139 -7.23 -2.96 -7.73
N THR A 140 -8.44 -2.48 -7.95
CA THR A 140 -9.12 -1.54 -7.03
C THR A 140 -10.34 -2.19 -6.41
N ASP A 141 -10.60 -1.84 -5.16
CA ASP A 141 -11.79 -2.25 -4.42
C ASP A 141 -12.38 -1.05 -3.67
N ALA A 142 -13.70 -0.98 -3.58
CA ALA A 142 -14.42 0.10 -2.94
C ALA A 142 -15.57 -0.43 -2.09
N SER A 143 -15.51 -0.17 -0.79
CA SER A 143 -16.57 -0.46 0.16
C SER A 143 -17.37 0.81 0.50
N GLN A 144 -18.40 0.65 1.32
CA GLN A 144 -19.13 1.80 1.87
C GLN A 144 -18.23 2.70 2.73
N PHE A 145 -17.20 2.13 3.38
CA PHE A 145 -16.39 2.82 4.39
C PHE A 145 -15.02 3.26 3.86
N GLY A 146 -14.50 2.59 2.84
CA GLY A 146 -13.14 2.76 2.38
C GLY A 146 -12.94 2.36 0.92
N ILE A 147 -11.75 2.67 0.42
CA ILE A 147 -11.24 2.21 -0.88
C ILE A 147 -9.88 1.57 -0.65
N ALA A 148 -9.53 0.60 -1.48
CA ALA A 148 -8.25 -0.06 -1.46
C ALA A 148 -7.75 -0.32 -2.88
N ALA A 149 -6.43 -0.48 -3.03
CA ALA A 149 -5.84 -0.92 -4.27
C ALA A 149 -4.56 -1.73 -4.03
N CYS A 150 -4.29 -2.67 -4.93
CA CYS A 150 -3.07 -3.44 -4.98
C CYS A 150 -2.37 -3.15 -6.30
N LEU A 151 -1.12 -2.70 -6.21
CA LEU A 151 -0.21 -2.64 -7.35
C LEU A 151 0.55 -3.96 -7.45
N SER A 152 0.59 -4.53 -8.64
CA SER A 152 1.21 -5.84 -8.89
C SER A 152 1.83 -5.91 -10.28
N GLN A 153 2.68 -6.90 -10.50
CA GLN A 153 3.22 -7.26 -11.82
C GLN A 153 3.10 -8.76 -12.05
N LYS A 154 3.01 -9.16 -13.32
CA LYS A 154 2.97 -10.58 -13.70
C LYS A 154 4.40 -11.09 -13.90
N ILE A 155 4.82 -12.02 -13.05
CA ILE A 155 6.19 -12.54 -13.01
C ILE A 155 6.12 -14.06 -13.09
N LEU A 156 6.74 -14.63 -14.14
CA LEU A 156 6.70 -16.06 -14.43
C LEU A 156 5.25 -16.60 -14.44
N GLY A 157 4.33 -15.83 -15.05
CA GLY A 157 2.92 -16.19 -15.15
C GLY A 157 2.06 -15.91 -13.92
N SER A 158 2.67 -15.61 -12.76
CA SER A 158 1.96 -15.35 -11.50
C SER A 158 1.92 -13.86 -11.17
N LEU A 159 0.80 -13.35 -10.67
CA LEU A 159 0.75 -11.99 -10.14
C LEU A 159 1.59 -11.91 -8.85
N ARG A 160 2.38 -10.84 -8.73
CA ARG A 160 3.20 -10.56 -7.54
C ARG A 160 2.88 -9.14 -7.04
N PRO A 161 2.46 -8.99 -5.78
CA PRO A 161 2.16 -7.68 -5.22
C PRO A 161 3.44 -6.87 -5.01
N ILE A 162 3.36 -5.58 -5.34
CA ILE A 162 4.43 -4.58 -5.17
C ILE A 162 4.08 -3.66 -4.00
N ALA A 163 2.82 -3.24 -3.90
CA ALA A 163 2.35 -2.39 -2.81
C ALA A 163 0.83 -2.46 -2.66
N TYR A 164 0.36 -2.35 -1.41
CA TYR A 164 -1.04 -2.17 -1.05
C TYR A 164 -1.30 -0.74 -0.61
N VAL A 165 -2.41 -0.15 -1.01
CA VAL A 165 -2.87 1.15 -0.50
C VAL A 165 -4.32 1.06 -0.10
N SER A 166 -4.71 1.83 0.91
CA SER A 166 -6.12 1.94 1.31
C SER A 166 -6.46 3.30 1.91
N GLN A 167 -7.68 3.77 1.77
CA GLN A 167 -8.10 5.03 2.37
C GLN A 167 -9.53 4.93 2.87
N LYS A 168 -9.75 5.44 4.08
CA LYS A 168 -11.09 5.67 4.61
C LYS A 168 -11.77 6.81 3.84
N LEU A 169 -13.02 6.58 3.44
CA LEU A 169 -13.86 7.59 2.82
C LEU A 169 -14.42 8.55 3.87
N SER A 170 -14.49 9.85 3.53
CA SER A 170 -15.17 10.85 4.36
C SER A 170 -16.69 10.64 4.35
N LYS A 171 -17.43 11.22 5.30
CA LYS A 171 -18.90 11.08 5.37
C LYS A 171 -19.60 11.43 4.05
N SER A 172 -19.14 12.48 3.35
CA SER A 172 -19.71 12.86 2.06
C SER A 172 -19.38 11.85 0.96
N GLN A 173 -18.21 11.21 1.02
CA GLN A 173 -17.79 10.17 0.08
C GLN A 173 -18.51 8.84 0.32
N GLN A 174 -18.80 8.51 1.58
CA GLN A 174 -19.56 7.31 1.94
C GLN A 174 -21.00 7.36 1.39
N ALA A 175 -21.58 8.56 1.28
CA ALA A 175 -22.91 8.79 0.71
C ALA A 175 -22.95 8.72 -0.84
N TRP A 176 -21.79 8.60 -1.51
CA TRP A 176 -21.76 8.41 -2.95
C TRP A 176 -22.36 7.07 -3.36
N SER A 177 -22.82 6.98 -4.60
CA SER A 177 -23.21 5.69 -5.19
C SER A 177 -22.00 4.74 -5.28
N THR A 178 -22.26 3.44 -5.35
CA THR A 178 -21.19 2.43 -5.48
C THR A 178 -20.28 2.71 -6.69
N ILE A 179 -20.88 3.04 -7.84
CA ILE A 179 -20.15 3.35 -9.07
C ILE A 179 -19.25 4.59 -8.91
N GLU A 180 -19.69 5.61 -8.17
CA GLU A 180 -18.86 6.79 -7.88
C GLU A 180 -17.68 6.47 -6.96
N ARG A 181 -17.88 5.59 -5.96
CA ARG A 181 -16.79 5.17 -5.05
C ARG A 181 -15.74 4.36 -5.79
N GLU A 182 -16.15 3.47 -6.69
CA GLU A 182 -15.22 2.72 -7.54
C GLU A 182 -14.46 3.61 -8.52
N ALA A 183 -15.15 4.54 -9.19
CA ALA A 183 -14.51 5.52 -10.05
C ALA A 183 -13.47 6.36 -9.28
N TYR A 184 -13.80 6.73 -8.04
CA TYR A 184 -12.85 7.42 -7.17
C TYR A 184 -11.66 6.53 -6.77
N ALA A 185 -11.89 5.25 -6.46
CA ALA A 185 -10.82 4.30 -6.12
C ALA A 185 -9.77 4.19 -7.24
N ILE A 186 -10.20 4.19 -8.50
CA ILE A 186 -9.34 4.22 -9.68
C ILE A 186 -8.46 5.47 -9.72
N VAL A 187 -9.08 6.65 -9.71
CA VAL A 187 -8.36 7.93 -9.82
C VAL A 187 -7.40 8.11 -8.64
N TRP A 188 -7.86 7.72 -7.46
CA TRP A 188 -7.08 7.80 -6.23
C TRP A 188 -5.87 6.85 -6.23
N SER A 189 -6.06 5.59 -6.64
CA SER A 189 -4.99 4.59 -6.66
C SER A 189 -3.89 4.96 -7.67
N LEU A 190 -4.25 5.41 -8.87
CA LEU A 190 -3.29 5.92 -9.86
C LEU A 190 -2.45 7.06 -9.31
N LYS A 191 -3.09 8.03 -8.65
CA LYS A 191 -2.37 9.13 -7.99
C LYS A 191 -1.48 8.65 -6.84
N LYS A 192 -1.89 7.60 -6.12
CA LYS A 192 -1.08 7.04 -5.03
C LYS A 192 0.15 6.30 -5.53
N PHE A 193 0.03 5.60 -6.65
CA PHE A 193 1.12 4.86 -7.28
C PHE A 193 1.89 5.66 -8.32
N GLU A 194 1.63 6.97 -8.45
CA GLU A 194 2.18 7.84 -9.49
C GLU A 194 3.71 7.78 -9.59
N THR A 195 4.41 7.68 -8.45
CA THR A 195 5.89 7.57 -8.42
C THR A 195 6.42 6.28 -9.05
N LEU A 196 5.59 5.24 -9.20
CA LEU A 196 5.95 3.95 -9.77
C LEU A 196 5.40 3.78 -11.19
N VAL A 197 4.15 4.15 -11.43
CA VAL A 197 3.44 3.79 -12.67
C VAL A 197 3.51 4.86 -13.75
N PHE A 198 4.01 6.05 -13.43
CA PHE A 198 4.07 7.15 -14.41
C PHE A 198 4.95 6.77 -15.61
N GLY A 199 4.41 6.97 -16.83
CA GLY A 199 5.08 6.62 -18.08
C GLY A 199 5.04 5.13 -18.45
N SER A 200 4.47 4.27 -17.59
CA SER A 200 4.34 2.83 -17.86
C SER A 200 2.94 2.48 -18.38
N GLU A 201 2.82 1.31 -19.01
CA GLU A 201 1.53 0.70 -19.32
C GLU A 201 0.87 0.15 -18.04
N ILE A 202 -0.43 0.38 -17.91
CA ILE A 202 -1.20 0.01 -16.72
C ILE A 202 -2.45 -0.76 -17.12
N GLU A 203 -2.57 -2.00 -16.65
CA GLU A 203 -3.84 -2.73 -16.69
C GLU A 203 -4.59 -2.50 -15.38
N LEU A 204 -5.83 -2.01 -15.48
CA LEU A 204 -6.66 -1.76 -14.31
C LEU A 204 -7.83 -2.73 -14.27
N TYR A 205 -8.01 -3.38 -13.14
CA TYR A 205 -9.08 -4.34 -12.88
C TYR A 205 -10.06 -3.77 -11.86
N THR A 206 -11.34 -3.78 -12.22
CA THR A 206 -12.46 -3.27 -11.42
C THR A 206 -13.68 -4.18 -11.58
N ASP A 207 -14.47 -4.23 -10.52
CA ASP A 207 -15.65 -5.04 -10.28
C ASP A 207 -16.94 -4.50 -10.92
N HIS A 208 -17.05 -3.19 -11.19
CA HIS A 208 -18.06 -2.65 -12.12
C HIS A 208 -17.41 -1.98 -13.33
N ASN A 209 -18.22 -1.34 -14.18
CA ASN A 209 -17.76 -0.54 -15.32
C ASN A 209 -17.81 0.98 -14.99
N PRO A 210 -16.96 1.49 -14.08
CA PRO A 210 -16.96 2.89 -13.67
C PRO A 210 -16.53 3.83 -14.80
N LEU A 211 -15.77 3.34 -15.80
CA LEU A 211 -15.41 4.15 -16.96
C LEU A 211 -16.64 4.53 -17.80
N SER A 212 -17.58 3.60 -18.01
CA SER A 212 -18.82 3.91 -18.73
C SER A 212 -19.62 5.02 -18.03
N TYR A 213 -19.60 5.04 -16.70
CA TYR A 213 -20.17 6.10 -15.89
C TYR A 213 -19.40 7.41 -16.03
N LEU A 214 -18.06 7.38 -15.93
CA LEU A 214 -17.22 8.56 -16.10
C LEU A 214 -17.44 9.20 -17.47
N THR A 215 -17.45 8.43 -18.55
CA THR A 215 -17.63 8.98 -19.90
C THR A 215 -19.02 9.56 -20.12
N LYS A 216 -20.08 8.93 -19.58
CA LYS A 216 -21.46 9.40 -19.74
C LYS A 216 -21.80 10.60 -18.86
N CYS A 217 -21.35 10.59 -17.61
CA CYS A 217 -21.75 11.57 -16.60
C CYS A 217 -20.75 12.73 -16.43
N ALA A 218 -19.51 12.60 -16.93
CA ALA A 218 -18.51 13.67 -16.82
C ALA A 218 -19.00 15.04 -17.31
N PRO A 219 -19.69 15.19 -18.45
CA PRO A 219 -20.14 16.49 -18.93
C PRO A 219 -21.03 17.25 -17.94
N GLN A 220 -21.70 16.53 -17.02
CA GLN A 220 -22.68 17.09 -16.08
C GLN A 220 -22.10 17.39 -14.70
N SER A 221 -20.83 17.06 -14.43
CA SER A 221 -20.22 17.25 -13.12
C SER A 221 -18.74 17.66 -13.20
N ALA A 222 -18.43 18.86 -12.71
CA ALA A 222 -17.06 19.37 -12.65
C ALA A 222 -16.09 18.42 -11.90
N ARG A 223 -16.58 17.64 -10.93
CA ARG A 223 -15.77 16.63 -10.23
C ARG A 223 -15.38 15.49 -11.16
N LEU A 224 -16.34 14.96 -11.92
CA LEU A 224 -16.10 13.85 -12.85
C LEU A 224 -15.23 14.29 -14.03
N GLN A 225 -15.37 15.53 -14.51
CA GLN A 225 -14.47 16.11 -15.51
C GLN A 225 -13.02 16.10 -15.02
N ARG A 226 -12.77 16.57 -13.80
CA ARG A 226 -11.41 16.53 -13.19
C ARG A 226 -10.86 15.11 -13.10
N TRP A 227 -11.71 14.12 -12.82
CA TRP A 227 -11.31 12.72 -12.79
C TRP A 227 -10.92 12.19 -14.17
N VAL A 228 -11.71 12.50 -15.21
CA VAL A 228 -11.39 12.15 -16.59
C VAL A 228 -10.06 12.77 -17.03
N PHE A 229 -9.83 14.06 -16.75
CA PHE A 229 -8.55 14.71 -17.05
C PHE A 229 -7.38 14.08 -16.31
N ALA A 230 -7.56 13.66 -15.05
CA ALA A 230 -6.52 12.97 -14.30
C ALA A 230 -6.18 11.60 -14.90
N LEU A 231 -7.17 10.88 -15.45
CA LEU A 231 -6.94 9.58 -16.09
C LEU A 231 -6.15 9.69 -17.39
N GLN A 232 -6.35 10.76 -18.17
CA GLN A 232 -5.65 11.00 -19.44
C GLN A 232 -4.12 11.11 -19.29
N LYS A 233 -3.63 11.37 -18.08
CA LYS A 233 -2.19 11.40 -17.78
C LYS A 233 -1.52 10.02 -17.89
N TYR A 234 -2.31 8.94 -17.82
CA TYR A 234 -1.81 7.57 -17.69
C TYR A 234 -2.19 6.71 -18.91
N HIS A 235 -1.31 5.78 -19.27
CA HIS A 235 -1.58 4.79 -20.31
C HIS A 235 -2.33 3.60 -19.71
N ILE A 236 -3.65 3.76 -19.53
CA ILE A 236 -4.51 2.78 -18.85
C ILE A 236 -5.32 1.93 -19.83
N THR A 237 -5.33 0.62 -19.59
CA THR A 237 -6.28 -0.32 -20.17
C THR A 237 -7.16 -0.88 -19.06
N VAL A 238 -8.45 -0.56 -19.09
CA VAL A 238 -9.39 -1.02 -18.05
C VAL A 238 -10.05 -2.32 -18.47
N ARG A 239 -10.00 -3.31 -17.59
CA ARG A 239 -10.64 -4.61 -17.73
C ARG A 239 -11.67 -4.79 -16.63
N HIS A 240 -12.90 -5.09 -17.04
CA HIS A 240 -13.96 -5.46 -16.10
C HIS A 240 -13.83 -6.96 -15.79
N CYS A 241 -13.74 -7.30 -14.50
CA CYS A 241 -13.73 -8.69 -14.04
C CYS A 241 -14.78 -8.86 -12.94
N PRO A 242 -15.99 -9.36 -13.27
CA PRO A 242 -17.02 -9.54 -12.27
C PRO A 242 -16.58 -10.56 -11.21
N GLY A 243 -16.63 -10.16 -9.94
CA GLY A 243 -16.53 -11.08 -8.80
C GLY A 243 -15.12 -11.54 -8.39
N VAL A 244 -14.04 -10.98 -8.95
CA VAL A 244 -12.68 -11.30 -8.48
C VAL A 244 -12.35 -10.39 -7.30
N LYS A 245 -12.53 -10.90 -6.07
CA LYS A 245 -11.79 -10.38 -4.91
C LYS A 245 -10.31 -10.32 -5.29
N MET A 246 -9.58 -9.28 -4.89
CA MET A 246 -8.13 -9.14 -5.13
C MET A 246 -7.46 -10.52 -5.14
N PRO A 247 -6.86 -11.00 -6.26
CA PRO A 247 -6.38 -12.38 -6.35
C PRO A 247 -5.38 -12.74 -5.23
N HIS A 248 -4.74 -11.73 -4.65
CA HIS A 248 -3.85 -11.86 -3.49
C HIS A 248 -4.55 -11.88 -2.13
N ALA A 249 -5.78 -11.38 -2.00
CA ALA A 249 -6.60 -11.62 -0.83
C ALA A 249 -6.96 -13.10 -0.72
N ASP A 250 -7.19 -13.76 -1.87
CA ASP A 250 -7.44 -15.21 -1.92
C ASP A 250 -6.14 -16.03 -1.77
N ALA A 251 -4.98 -15.51 -2.19
CA ALA A 251 -3.69 -16.15 -1.91
C ALA A 251 -3.26 -16.01 -0.44
N LEU A 252 -3.68 -14.94 0.24
CA LEU A 252 -3.53 -14.77 1.69
C LEU A 252 -4.50 -15.66 2.45
N SER A 253 -5.77 -15.81 2.03
CA SER A 253 -6.70 -16.78 2.63
C SER A 253 -6.28 -18.24 2.38
N ARG A 254 -5.66 -18.58 1.24
CA ARG A 254 -5.13 -19.95 1.02
C ARG A 254 -3.91 -20.30 1.89
N LEU A 255 -3.29 -19.31 2.56
CA LEU A 255 -2.29 -19.53 3.62
C LEU A 255 -2.93 -19.68 5.01
N PHE A 256 -4.24 -19.44 5.14
CA PHE A 256 -5.04 -19.62 6.34
C PHE A 256 -6.28 -20.45 6.00
N PRO A 257 -6.23 -21.79 6.04
CA PRO A 257 -7.46 -22.57 6.00
C PRO A 257 -8.37 -22.10 7.15
N ASP A 258 -9.58 -21.68 6.79
CA ASP A 258 -10.64 -21.41 7.75
C ASP A 258 -10.89 -22.72 8.54
N GLU A 259 -10.71 -22.68 9.86
CA GLU A 259 -11.31 -23.67 10.77
C GLU A 259 -12.74 -23.23 11.13
#